data_AF-A0A318S5R7-F1
#
_entry.id   AF-A0A318S5R7-F1
#
_cell.length_a   1.000
_cell.length_b   1.000
_cell.length_c   1.000
_cell.angle_alpha   90.00
_cell.angle_beta   90.00
_cell.angle_gamma   90.00
#
_symmetry.space_group_name_H-M   'P 1'
#
loop_
_entity.id
_entity.type
_entity.pdbx_description
1 polymer ?
#
loop_
_entity_poly.entity_id
_entity_poly.type
_entity_poly.pdbx_seq_one_letter_code
_entity_poly.pdbx_strand_id
1 'polypeptide(L)'
;MRRFDVSQLVPFFRVEWSGEPPLTPDELTACAANMHLIPARDTVARQLGRLKPGHLVHLTGLLVNLARFDGWTWRSSLTRTDSGSGACELVYMQPSS
;
A
#
# COMPACT_ATOMS: atom_id res chain seq x y z
N MET A 1 15.56 25.23 0.33
CA MET A 1 15.57 23.86 -0.23
C MET A 1 14.43 23.11 0.43
N ARG A 2 13.45 22.58 -0.32
CA ARG A 2 12.33 21.81 0.25
C ARG A 2 12.70 20.34 0.25
N ARG A 3 12.45 19.64 1.36
CA ARG A 3 12.77 18.22 1.57
C ARG A 3 11.54 17.52 2.14
N PHE A 4 11.26 16.32 1.62
CA PHE A 4 10.11 15.48 1.97
C PHE A 4 10.63 14.06 2.10
N ASP A 5 10.62 13.53 3.33
CA ASP A 5 11.03 12.16 3.63
C ASP A 5 9.82 11.39 4.17
N VAL A 6 9.58 10.21 3.61
CA VAL A 6 8.56 9.26 4.07
C VAL A 6 9.26 8.01 4.54
N SER A 7 8.99 7.61 5.78
CA SER A 7 9.54 6.40 6.39
C SER A 7 8.41 5.54 6.94
N GLN A 8 8.38 4.25 6.57
CA GLN A 8 7.35 3.30 7.01
C GLN A 8 7.85 2.46 8.19
N LEU A 9 7.13 2.47 9.31
CA LEU A 9 7.41 1.69 10.51
C LEU A 9 6.20 0.80 10.87
N VAL A 10 6.28 -0.44 10.41
CA VAL A 10 5.29 -1.52 10.56
C VAL A 10 3.87 -1.08 10.14
N PRO A 11 2.90 -0.67 11.00
CA PRO A 11 1.61 -0.17 10.51
C PRO A 11 1.60 1.34 10.19
N PHE A 12 2.50 2.15 10.78
CA PHE A 12 2.46 3.61 10.72
C PHE A 12 3.48 4.19 9.74
N PHE A 13 3.10 5.25 9.03
CA PHE A 13 4.03 6.10 8.31
C PHE A 13 4.44 7.29 9.18
N ARG A 14 5.72 7.68 9.09
CA ARG A 14 6.13 9.03 9.47
C ARG A 14 6.41 9.84 8.21
N VAL A 15 5.79 11.02 8.15
CA VAL A 15 6.02 12.03 7.12
C VAL A 15 6.63 13.24 7.82
N GLU A 16 7.83 13.65 7.41
CA GLU A 16 8.50 14.85 7.92
C GLU A 16 8.74 15.83 6.76
N TRP A 17 8.47 17.12 6.98
CA TRP A 17 8.62 18.17 5.98
C TRP A 17 9.15 19.48 6.59
N SER A 18 9.80 20.29 5.78
CA SER A 18 10.32 21.62 6.17
C SER A 18 9.58 22.74 5.42
N GLY A 19 8.83 23.57 6.14
CA GLY A 19 7.98 24.64 5.59
C GLY A 19 6.51 24.23 5.49
N GLU A 20 5.79 24.80 4.53
CA GLU A 20 4.39 24.43 4.27
C GLU A 20 4.34 23.12 3.44
N PRO A 21 3.52 22.13 3.83
CA PRO A 21 3.48 20.83 3.14
C PRO A 21 2.85 20.96 1.76
N PRO A 22 3.26 20.13 0.78
CA PRO A 22 2.75 20.19 -0.59
C PRO A 22 1.33 19.62 -0.77
N LEU A 23 0.81 18.94 0.27
CA LEU A 23 -0.49 18.28 0.33
C LEU A 23 -1.00 18.35 1.78
N THR A 24 -2.31 18.28 1.97
CA THR A 24 -2.92 18.16 3.31
C THR A 24 -2.60 16.81 3.96
N PRO A 25 -2.73 16.66 5.29
CA PRO A 25 -2.53 15.36 5.96
C PRO A 25 -3.43 14.23 5.43
N ASP A 26 -4.66 14.56 5.04
CA ASP A 26 -5.62 13.59 4.50
C ASP A 26 -5.21 13.13 3.08
N GLU A 27 -4.79 14.05 2.21
CA GLU A 27 -4.24 13.73 0.89
C GLU A 27 -2.94 12.92 0.99
N LEU A 28 -2.05 13.29 1.93
CA LEU A 28 -0.83 12.53 2.22
C LEU A 28 -1.15 11.10 2.67
N THR A 29 -2.18 10.93 3.51
CA THR A 29 -2.63 9.61 3.98
C THR A 29 -3.24 8.79 2.84
N ALA A 30 -4.08 9.39 1.99
CA ALA A 30 -4.64 8.73 0.81
C ALA A 30 -3.58 8.38 -0.27
N CYS A 31 -2.42 9.04 -0.24
CA CYS A 31 -1.26 8.71 -1.07
C CYS A 31 -0.28 7.73 -0.42
N ALA A 32 -0.31 7.55 0.91
CA ALA A 32 0.60 6.70 1.69
C ALA A 32 -0.10 5.41 2.15
N ALA A 33 -0.21 4.46 1.22
CA ALA A 33 -0.90 3.18 1.42
C ALA A 33 0.04 2.07 1.92
N ASN A 34 -0.32 1.38 3.00
CA ASN A 34 0.42 0.21 3.52
C ASN A 34 -0.18 -1.07 2.95
N MET A 35 0.20 -1.39 1.71
CA MET A 35 -0.38 -2.48 0.92
C MET A 35 0.38 -3.80 1.09
N HIS A 36 -0.35 -4.88 1.33
CA HIS A 36 0.13 -6.26 1.24
C HIS A 36 -0.29 -6.86 -0.11
N LEU A 37 0.69 -7.11 -0.98
CA LEU A 37 0.45 -7.53 -2.36
C LEU A 37 0.46 -9.06 -2.52
N ILE A 38 -0.60 -9.62 -3.09
CA ILE A 38 -0.75 -11.04 -3.39
C ILE A 38 -0.67 -11.24 -4.91
N PRO A 39 0.40 -11.81 -5.48
CA PRO A 39 0.53 -11.98 -6.93
C PRO A 39 -0.40 -13.07 -7.45
N ALA A 40 -1.23 -12.76 -8.46
CA ALA A 40 -2.09 -13.73 -9.13
C ALA A 40 -1.33 -14.79 -9.96
N ARG A 41 -0.07 -14.50 -10.35
CA ARG A 41 0.77 -15.34 -11.21
C ARG A 41 2.26 -15.09 -10.92
N ASP A 42 3.11 -16.08 -11.19
CA ASP A 42 4.57 -15.97 -11.04
C ASP A 42 5.20 -14.81 -11.84
N THR A 43 4.60 -14.42 -12.97
CA THR A 43 5.03 -13.25 -13.75
C THR A 43 4.91 -11.97 -12.93
N VAL A 44 3.77 -11.78 -12.26
CA VAL A 44 3.50 -10.66 -11.35
C VAL A 44 4.44 -10.73 -10.14
N ALA A 45 4.63 -11.91 -9.54
CA ALA A 45 5.57 -12.09 -8.43
C ALA A 45 7.00 -11.68 -8.81
N ARG A 46 7.48 -12.06 -10.00
CA ARG A 46 8.80 -11.66 -10.52
C ARG A 46 8.91 -10.18 -10.85
N GLN A 47 7.82 -9.51 -11.24
CA GLN A 47 7.79 -8.06 -11.44
C GLN A 47 7.86 -7.32 -10.10
N LEU A 48 7.04 -7.72 -9.12
CA LEU A 48 7.05 -7.16 -7.77
C LEU A 48 8.41 -7.33 -7.08
N GLY A 49 9.03 -8.52 -7.20
CA GLY A 49 10.37 -8.79 -6.65
C GLY A 49 11.52 -8.01 -7.29
N ARG A 50 11.28 -7.23 -8.35
CA ARG A 50 12.26 -6.32 -8.97
C ARG A 50 12.07 -4.85 -8.55
N LEU A 51 11.05 -4.55 -7.77
CA LEU A 51 10.78 -3.18 -7.32
C LEU A 51 11.81 -2.73 -6.28
N LYS A 52 12.13 -1.44 -6.31
CA LYS A 52 13.06 -0.79 -5.38
C LYS A 52 12.47 0.54 -4.91
N PRO A 53 12.89 1.07 -3.74
CA PRO A 53 12.54 2.42 -3.33
C PRO A 53 12.80 3.44 -4.45
N GLY A 54 11.85 4.34 -4.69
CA GLY A 54 11.91 5.33 -5.77
C GLY A 54 11.41 4.86 -7.15
N HIS A 55 11.03 3.59 -7.33
CA HIS A 55 10.34 3.18 -8.56
C HIS A 55 8.92 3.77 -8.62
N LEU A 56 8.61 4.49 -9.70
CA LEU A 56 7.23 4.83 -10.05
C LEU A 56 6.56 3.62 -10.72
N VAL A 57 5.43 3.17 -10.18
CA VAL A 57 4.71 1.98 -10.67
C VAL A 57 3.22 2.25 -10.80
N HIS A 58 2.59 1.59 -11.78
CA HIS A 58 1.14 1.41 -11.81
C HIS A 58 0.82 0.01 -11.30
N LEU A 59 -0.10 -0.10 -10.34
CA LEU A 59 -0.54 -1.37 -9.77
C LEU A 59 -2.03 -1.58 -10.09
N THR A 60 -2.38 -2.76 -10.59
CA THR A 60 -3.76 -3.14 -10.93
C THR A 60 -4.11 -4.43 -10.19
N GLY A 61 -5.25 -4.44 -9.51
CA GLY A 61 -5.67 -5.55 -8.67
C GLY A 61 -6.98 -5.28 -7.94
N LEU A 62 -7.35 -6.21 -7.07
CA LEU A 62 -8.59 -6.18 -6.28
C LEU A 62 -8.26 -6.08 -4.79
N LEU A 63 -9.02 -5.29 -4.04
CA LEU A 63 -9.00 -5.34 -2.57
C LEU A 63 -9.73 -6.60 -2.10
N VAL A 64 -9.11 -7.40 -1.23
CA VAL A 64 -9.62 -8.73 -0.85
C VAL A 64 -9.49 -9.02 0.64
N ASN A 65 -10.45 -9.76 1.19
CA ASN A 65 -10.30 -10.46 2.46
C ASN A 65 -9.76 -11.88 2.21
N LEU A 66 -8.96 -12.41 3.13
CA LEU A 66 -8.49 -13.79 3.08
C LEU A 66 -9.23 -14.66 4.10
N ALA A 67 -9.54 -15.89 3.68
CA ALA A 67 -10.05 -16.95 4.54
C ALA A 67 -9.31 -18.26 4.22
N ARG A 68 -8.98 -19.04 5.25
CA ARG A 68 -8.31 -20.34 5.15
C ARG A 68 -9.23 -21.43 5.71
N PHE A 69 -9.07 -22.66 5.20
CA PHE A 69 -9.93 -23.81 5.55
C PHE A 69 -9.88 -24.22 7.04
N ASP A 70 -8.90 -23.75 7.81
CA ASP A 70 -8.79 -23.94 9.26
C ASP A 70 -9.54 -22.89 10.08
N GLY A 71 -10.30 -22.00 9.42
CA GLY A 71 -11.09 -20.94 10.06
C GLY A 71 -10.32 -19.63 10.29
N TRP A 72 -9.03 -19.57 9.96
CA TRP A 72 -8.27 -18.33 10.02
C TRP A 72 -8.74 -17.34 8.94
N THR A 73 -8.84 -16.05 9.30
CA THR A 73 -9.21 -14.97 8.36
C THR A 73 -8.34 -13.74 8.55
N TRP A 74 -8.07 -13.02 7.46
CA TRP A 74 -7.52 -11.66 7.48
C TRP A 74 -8.56 -10.73 6.86
N ARG A 75 -9.10 -9.83 7.68
CA ARG A 75 -9.92 -8.69 7.22
C ARG A 75 -9.01 -7.50 6.92
N SER A 76 -9.02 -7.02 5.69
CA SER A 76 -8.31 -5.83 5.24
C SER A 76 -9.28 -4.65 5.08
N SER A 77 -8.74 -3.45 4.85
CA SER A 77 -9.56 -2.41 4.22
C SER A 77 -9.97 -2.83 2.80
N LEU A 78 -11.23 -2.53 2.45
CA LEU A 78 -11.76 -2.65 1.09
C LEU A 78 -12.04 -1.27 0.46
N THR A 79 -11.54 -0.20 1.08
CA THR A 79 -11.76 1.20 0.70
C THR A 79 -10.46 1.98 0.83
N ARG A 80 -9.98 2.53 -0.31
CA ARG A 80 -8.69 3.22 -0.44
C ARG A 80 -8.55 4.52 0.37
N THR A 81 -9.60 4.91 1.10
CA THR A 81 -9.67 6.13 1.93
C THR A 81 -9.80 5.81 3.43
N ASP A 82 -9.74 4.54 3.82
CA ASP A 82 -9.76 4.15 5.23
C ASP A 82 -8.48 4.60 5.93
N SER A 83 -8.61 5.05 7.18
CA SER A 83 -7.48 5.41 8.04
C SER A 83 -7.65 4.82 9.44
N GLY A 84 -6.53 4.56 10.12
CA GLY A 84 -6.49 4.00 11.47
C GLY A 84 -6.18 2.51 11.54
N SER A 85 -6.47 1.90 12.70
CA SER A 85 -6.14 0.49 12.97
C SER A 85 -7.01 -0.44 12.12
N GLY A 86 -6.37 -1.22 11.24
CA GLY A 86 -7.05 -2.07 10.25
C GLY A 86 -7.04 -1.53 8.82
N ALA A 87 -6.55 -0.31 8.57
CA ALA A 87 -6.48 0.30 7.24
C ALA A 87 -5.44 -0.34 6.28
N CYS A 88 -4.80 -1.46 6.65
CA CYS A 88 -3.90 -2.17 5.74
C CYS A 88 -4.71 -2.88 4.64
N GLU A 89 -4.34 -2.63 3.40
CA GLU A 89 -5.02 -3.16 2.22
C GLU A 89 -4.36 -4.47 1.78
N LEU A 90 -5.15 -5.53 1.56
CA LEU A 90 -4.70 -6.74 0.87
C LEU A 90 -5.08 -6.60 -0.60
N VAL A 91 -4.09 -6.53 -1.49
CA VAL A 91 -4.30 -6.32 -2.93
C VAL A 91 -3.96 -7.59 -3.70
N TYR A 92 -4.97 -8.23 -4.30
CA TYR A 92 -4.78 -9.32 -5.25
C TYR A 92 -4.36 -8.75 -6.61
N MET A 93 -3.07 -8.84 -6.90
CA MET A 93 -2.39 -8.20 -8.02
C MET A 93 -2.58 -8.98 -9.31
N GLN A 94 -3.23 -8.35 -10.29
CA GLN A 94 -3.48 -8.92 -11.61
C GLN A 94 -2.34 -8.56 -12.58
N PRO A 95 -2.11 -9.36 -13.64
CA PRO A 95 -1.26 -8.92 -14.74
C PRO A 95 -1.85 -7.67 -15.40
N SER A 96 -1.01 -6.69 -15.69
CA SER A 96 -1.35 -5.58 -16.59
C SER A 96 -1.63 -6.15 -18.00
N SER A 97 -2.78 -5.78 -18.56
CA SER A 97 -3.19 -6.09 -19.94
C SER A 97 -2.22 -5.55 -21.00
#